data_AF-X1FUU8-F1
#
_entry.id   AF-X1FUU8-F1
#
_cell.length_a   1.000
_cell.length_b   1.000
_cell.length_c   1.000
_cell.angle_alpha   90.00
_cell.angle_beta   90.00
_cell.angle_gamma   90.00
#
_symmetry.space_group_name_H-M   'P 1'
#
loop_
_entity.id
_entity.type
_entity.pdbx_description
1 polymer ?
#
loop_
_entity_poly.entity_id
_entity_poly.type
_entity_poly.pdbx_seq_one_letter_code
_entity_poly.pdbx_strand_id
1 'polypeptide(L)'
;MVNGVAHVDEKRGDEFDLIASVFAPLAKDSGALGLRDDAAVLRPPEGHELLVSCDAINEGEHFLKDDPADSIGHKALAVTLSDLAAKGARPYAYLLSLSLPRDISPDWLKGLAAGLDALQTEAGVALVGGDTTASQGGISIVVTGLGLVPQGHAVLRLGAKPGDRLYVSGTIGDAHLGLRLLQDPTLAETWGLSGEDVVFLVERYRRPSPRFDLALLVQNFA
;
A
#
# COMPACT_ATOMS: atom_id res chain seq x y z
N MET A 1 -41.61 -19.84 -5.89
CA MET A 1 -41.40 -21.29 -5.60
C MET A 1 -40.09 -21.66 -6.27
N VAL A 2 -38.96 -21.77 -5.57
CA VAL A 2 -38.67 -22.66 -4.45
C VAL A 2 -37.92 -21.90 -3.35
N ASN A 3 -38.36 -22.09 -2.10
CA ASN A 3 -37.70 -21.66 -0.87
C ASN A 3 -36.43 -22.48 -0.65
N GLY A 4 -35.31 -21.81 -0.42
CA GLY A 4 -34.11 -22.39 0.20
C GLY A 4 -33.76 -21.54 1.41
N VAL A 5 -34.04 -22.06 2.60
CA VAL A 5 -33.71 -21.44 3.89
C VAL A 5 -32.19 -21.28 3.96
N ALA A 6 -31.69 -20.07 3.72
CA ALA A 6 -30.37 -19.68 4.17
C ALA A 6 -30.56 -19.08 5.55
N HIS A 7 -30.16 -19.80 6.59
CA HIS A 7 -29.67 -19.14 7.79
C HIS A 7 -28.52 -18.24 7.34
N VAL A 8 -28.83 -16.97 7.08
CA VAL A 8 -27.82 -15.92 6.99
C VAL A 8 -27.26 -15.84 8.39
N ASP A 9 -26.05 -16.36 8.53
CA ASP A 9 -25.26 -16.33 9.75
C ASP A 9 -25.14 -14.86 10.17
N GLU A 10 -25.93 -14.40 11.17
CA GLU A 10 -26.00 -12.99 11.60
C GLU A 10 -24.60 -12.43 11.93
N LYS A 11 -23.68 -13.31 12.37
CA LYS A 11 -22.27 -12.99 12.59
C LYS A 11 -21.51 -12.53 11.33
N ARG A 12 -21.88 -13.04 10.15
CA ARG A 12 -21.24 -12.69 8.88
C ARG A 12 -21.65 -11.29 8.42
N GLY A 13 -22.88 -10.85 8.70
CA GLY A 13 -23.30 -9.48 8.41
C GLY A 13 -22.51 -8.46 9.22
N ASP A 14 -22.38 -8.71 10.52
CA ASP A 14 -21.70 -7.82 11.47
C ASP A 14 -20.19 -7.64 11.15
N GLU A 15 -19.51 -8.70 10.70
CA GLU A 15 -18.10 -8.63 10.28
C GLU A 15 -17.90 -7.79 9.01
N PHE A 16 -18.75 -7.97 8.00
CA PHE A 16 -18.67 -7.17 6.76
C PHE A 16 -19.04 -5.70 7.01
N ASP A 17 -20.01 -5.44 7.87
CA ASP A 17 -20.39 -4.09 8.27
C ASP A 17 -19.26 -3.40 9.07
N LEU A 18 -18.56 -4.14 9.93
CA LEU A 18 -17.39 -3.64 10.65
C LEU A 18 -16.26 -3.28 9.69
N ILE A 19 -15.93 -4.16 8.74
CA ILE A 19 -14.88 -3.93 7.73
C ILE A 19 -15.23 -2.71 6.87
N ALA A 20 -16.47 -2.62 6.40
CA ALA A 20 -16.96 -1.46 5.66
C ALA A 20 -16.85 -0.18 6.50
N SER A 21 -17.21 -0.22 7.79
CA SER A 21 -17.12 0.94 8.67
C SER A 21 -15.69 1.43 8.93
N VAL A 22 -14.71 0.52 8.92
CA VAL A 22 -13.29 0.83 9.12
C VAL A 22 -12.68 1.47 7.87
N PHE A 23 -13.05 1.01 6.68
CA PHE A 23 -12.46 1.48 5.41
C PHE A 23 -13.23 2.62 4.74
N ALA A 24 -14.54 2.78 4.98
CA ALA A 24 -15.31 3.89 4.43
C ALA A 24 -14.75 5.30 4.75
N PRO A 25 -14.15 5.57 5.94
CA PRO A 25 -13.51 6.86 6.22
C PRO A 25 -12.31 7.18 5.32
N LEU A 26 -11.68 6.18 4.71
CA LEU A 26 -10.54 6.34 3.78
C LEU A 26 -11.01 6.75 2.38
N ALA A 27 -12.30 6.56 2.07
CA ALA A 27 -12.91 6.90 0.79
C ALA A 27 -13.24 8.39 0.66
N LYS A 28 -12.19 9.21 0.68
CA LYS A 28 -12.24 10.67 0.66
C LYS A 28 -12.51 11.26 -0.74
N ASP A 29 -12.35 10.47 -1.81
CA ASP A 29 -12.67 10.90 -3.18
C ASP A 29 -14.16 10.71 -3.47
N SER A 30 -14.79 11.71 -4.09
CA SER A 30 -16.21 11.65 -4.47
C SER A 30 -16.56 10.47 -5.39
N GLY A 31 -15.64 10.07 -6.26
CA GLY A 31 -15.78 8.95 -7.17
C GLY A 31 -15.77 7.59 -6.48
N ALA A 32 -15.35 7.52 -5.20
CA ALA A 32 -15.42 6.32 -4.38
C ALA A 32 -16.86 6.00 -3.92
N LEU A 33 -17.79 6.96 -4.01
CA LEU A 33 -19.18 6.82 -3.59
C LEU A 33 -19.32 6.31 -2.13
N GLY A 34 -18.34 6.63 -1.28
CA GLY A 34 -18.27 6.15 0.10
C GLY A 34 -18.19 4.62 0.24
N LEU A 35 -17.71 3.90 -0.79
CA LEU A 35 -17.68 2.44 -0.89
C LEU A 35 -19.07 1.79 -0.79
N ARG A 36 -20.11 2.49 -1.23
CA ARG A 36 -21.51 2.03 -1.15
C ARG A 36 -22.06 1.45 -2.46
N ASP A 37 -21.20 1.34 -3.47
CA ASP A 37 -21.54 0.85 -4.80
C ASP A 37 -20.51 -0.19 -5.24
N ASP A 38 -20.85 -0.99 -6.25
CA ASP A 38 -20.03 -2.11 -6.73
C ASP A 38 -18.78 -1.62 -7.48
N ALA A 39 -18.76 -0.35 -7.89
CA ALA A 39 -17.65 0.24 -8.62
C ALA A 39 -17.46 1.73 -8.32
N ALA A 40 -16.19 2.16 -8.36
CA ALA A 40 -15.84 3.58 -8.35
C ALA A 40 -16.07 4.22 -9.72
N VAL A 41 -16.39 5.52 -9.73
CA VAL A 41 -16.50 6.34 -10.95
C VAL A 41 -15.39 7.37 -10.97
N LEU A 42 -14.30 7.05 -11.66
CA LEU A 42 -13.12 7.92 -11.78
C LEU A 42 -13.07 8.63 -13.12
N ARG A 43 -12.55 9.86 -13.13
CA ARG A 43 -12.41 10.68 -14.33
C ARG A 43 -11.00 11.26 -14.39
N PRO A 44 -10.08 10.61 -15.13
CA PRO A 44 -8.78 11.20 -15.43
C PRO A 44 -8.96 12.57 -16.10
N PRO A 45 -8.12 13.57 -15.77
CA PRO A 45 -8.13 14.85 -16.47
C PRO A 45 -7.81 14.66 -17.96
N GLU A 46 -8.33 15.55 -18.81
CA GLU A 46 -8.00 15.56 -20.23
C GLU A 46 -6.48 15.67 -20.44
N GLY A 47 -5.97 15.01 -21.48
CA GLY A 47 -4.53 15.00 -21.81
C GLY A 47 -3.67 14.17 -20.86
N HIS A 48 -4.26 13.36 -19.98
CA HIS A 48 -3.54 12.45 -19.10
C HIS A 48 -3.80 10.98 -19.45
N GLU A 49 -2.77 10.17 -19.27
CA GLU A 49 -2.83 8.72 -19.26
C GLU A 49 -3.02 8.21 -17.82
N LEU A 50 -3.80 7.14 -17.68
CA LEU A 50 -3.96 6.42 -16.42
C LEU A 50 -2.95 5.28 -16.37
N LEU A 51 -2.06 5.32 -15.40
CA LEU A 51 -1.15 4.22 -15.07
C LEU A 51 -1.76 3.38 -13.98
N VAL A 52 -1.58 2.06 -14.10
CA VAL A 52 -2.07 1.08 -13.13
C VAL A 52 -0.90 0.23 -12.69
N SER A 53 -0.66 0.15 -11.38
CA SER A 53 0.23 -0.85 -10.78
C SER A 53 -0.54 -1.67 -9.76
N CYS A 54 -0.06 -2.88 -9.47
CA CYS A 54 -0.67 -3.76 -8.51
C CYS A 54 0.41 -4.56 -7.80
N ASP A 55 0.44 -4.46 -6.47
CA ASP A 55 1.39 -5.17 -5.62
C ASP A 55 0.65 -5.92 -4.52
N ALA A 56 1.17 -7.10 -4.18
CA ALA A 56 0.69 -7.91 -3.09
C ALA A 56 1.76 -7.97 -1.98
N ILE A 57 1.35 -7.77 -0.73
CA ILE A 57 2.16 -8.09 0.43
C ILE A 57 1.46 -9.17 1.26
N ASN A 58 2.23 -10.19 1.65
CA ASN A 58 1.74 -11.38 2.32
C ASN A 58 2.46 -11.55 3.67
N GLU A 59 1.73 -11.99 4.69
CA GLU A 59 2.27 -12.33 6.01
C GLU A 59 3.35 -13.40 5.87
N GLY A 60 4.48 -13.21 6.56
CA GLY A 60 5.62 -14.13 6.54
C GLY A 60 6.56 -13.96 5.36
N GLU A 61 6.11 -13.35 4.26
CA GLU A 61 6.92 -13.10 3.07
C GLU A 61 7.39 -11.64 2.98
N HIS A 62 6.47 -10.69 3.19
CA HIS A 62 6.72 -9.25 2.97
C HIS A 62 6.66 -8.43 4.27
N PHE A 63 5.98 -8.98 5.29
CA PHE A 63 5.97 -8.44 6.64
C PHE A 63 5.98 -9.58 7.67
N LEU A 64 6.48 -9.30 8.87
CA LEU A 64 6.50 -10.27 9.95
C LEU A 64 5.14 -10.30 10.64
N LYS A 65 4.75 -11.46 11.16
CA LYS A 65 3.46 -11.62 11.88
C LYS A 65 3.27 -10.62 13.03
N ASP A 66 4.36 -10.27 13.70
CA ASP A 66 4.37 -9.35 14.84
C ASP A 66 4.63 -7.88 14.43
N ASP A 67 4.64 -7.56 13.14
CA ASP A 67 4.73 -6.17 12.69
C ASP A 67 3.43 -5.41 13.06
N PRO A 68 3.53 -4.15 13.54
CA PRO A 68 2.36 -3.33 13.85
C PRO A 68 1.46 -3.14 12.61
N ALA A 69 0.15 -3.30 12.77
CA ALA A 69 -0.81 -3.24 11.67
C ALA A 69 -0.76 -1.91 10.89
N ASP A 70 -0.53 -0.80 11.59
CA ASP A 70 -0.33 0.53 11.00
C ASP A 70 0.91 0.61 10.11
N SER A 71 1.98 -0.10 10.45
CA SER A 71 3.14 -0.19 9.58
C SER A 71 2.88 -1.08 8.35
N ILE A 72 2.09 -2.14 8.51
CA ILE A 72 1.67 -3.02 7.41
C ILE A 72 0.82 -2.23 6.40
N GLY A 73 -0.14 -1.43 6.89
CA GLY A 73 -1.01 -0.60 6.04
C GLY A 73 -0.22 0.45 5.27
N HIS A 74 0.71 1.13 5.94
CA HIS A 74 1.65 2.04 5.29
C HIS A 74 2.45 1.32 4.21
N LYS A 75 3.07 0.19 4.54
CA LYS A 75 3.93 -0.57 3.61
C LYS A 75 3.16 -1.02 2.37
N ALA A 76 1.96 -1.55 2.54
CA ALA A 76 1.11 -2.05 1.45
C ALA A 76 0.85 -0.98 0.38
N LEU A 77 0.52 0.23 0.85
CA LEU A 77 0.29 1.35 -0.05
C LEU A 77 1.61 1.92 -0.60
N ALA A 78 2.64 2.04 0.23
CA ALA A 78 3.92 2.61 -0.14
C ALA A 78 4.61 1.88 -1.30
N VAL A 79 4.62 0.53 -1.29
CA VAL A 79 5.26 -0.24 -2.37
C VAL A 79 4.61 0.05 -3.73
N THR A 80 3.27 0.04 -3.77
CA THR A 80 2.50 0.32 -5.00
C THR A 80 2.66 1.77 -5.46
N LEU A 81 2.66 2.72 -4.52
CA LEU A 81 2.86 4.12 -4.83
C LEU A 81 4.29 4.44 -5.30
N SER A 82 5.29 3.68 -4.83
CA SER A 82 6.66 3.78 -5.32
C SER A 82 6.78 3.40 -6.80
N ASP A 83 6.03 2.38 -7.23
CA ASP A 83 5.98 1.98 -8.63
C ASP A 83 5.43 3.09 -9.52
N LEU A 84 4.36 3.78 -9.09
CA LEU A 84 3.81 4.92 -9.82
C LEU A 84 4.82 6.09 -9.87
N ALA A 85 5.48 6.42 -8.76
CA ALA A 85 6.48 7.48 -8.70
C ALA A 85 7.66 7.20 -9.65
N ALA A 86 8.09 5.93 -9.76
CA ALA A 86 9.14 5.51 -10.70
C ALA A 86 8.75 5.64 -12.18
N LYS A 87 7.46 5.84 -12.48
CA LYS A 87 6.96 6.14 -13.83
C LYS A 87 6.76 7.63 -14.09
N GLY A 88 7.15 8.48 -13.14
CA GLY A 88 6.89 9.92 -13.19
C GLY A 88 5.42 10.26 -13.03
N ALA A 89 4.59 9.31 -12.53
CA ALA A 89 3.18 9.53 -12.34
C ALA A 89 2.89 10.18 -11.00
N ARG A 90 1.92 11.09 -10.99
CA ARG A 90 1.30 11.57 -9.77
C ARG A 90 0.27 10.53 -9.32
N PRO A 91 0.33 10.01 -8.08
CA PRO A 91 -0.72 9.17 -7.54
C PRO A 91 -2.11 9.81 -7.64
N TYR A 92 -3.14 9.00 -7.90
CA TYR A 92 -4.52 9.46 -8.10
C TYR A 92 -5.51 8.78 -7.16
N ALA A 93 -5.52 7.45 -7.12
CA ALA A 93 -6.44 6.67 -6.30
C ALA A 93 -5.88 5.26 -6.10
N TYR A 94 -6.47 4.47 -5.21
CA TYR A 94 -6.13 3.06 -5.09
C TYR A 94 -7.32 2.18 -4.71
N LEU A 95 -7.23 0.89 -5.04
CA LEU A 95 -8.12 -0.16 -4.55
C LEU A 95 -7.38 -1.05 -3.56
N LEU A 96 -8.12 -1.62 -2.61
CA LEU A 96 -7.60 -2.50 -1.57
C LEU A 96 -8.34 -3.84 -1.59
N SER A 97 -7.65 -4.93 -1.87
CA SER A 97 -8.18 -6.29 -1.69
C SER A 97 -7.51 -6.96 -0.51
N LEU A 98 -8.32 -7.51 0.39
CA LEU A 98 -7.87 -8.16 1.61
C LEU A 98 -8.32 -9.61 1.63
N SER A 99 -7.40 -10.51 1.99
CA SER A 99 -7.72 -11.88 2.39
C SER A 99 -7.26 -12.07 3.83
N LEU A 100 -8.22 -12.24 4.74
CA LEU A 100 -8.01 -12.16 6.18
C LEU A 100 -8.45 -13.44 6.90
N PRO A 101 -7.74 -13.88 7.95
CA PRO A 101 -8.26 -14.88 8.87
C PRO A 101 -9.61 -14.45 9.48
N ARG A 102 -10.51 -15.40 9.74
CA ARG A 102 -11.84 -15.11 10.30
C ARG A 102 -11.82 -14.58 11.74
N ASP A 103 -10.71 -14.77 12.43
CA ASP A 103 -10.48 -14.34 13.81
C ASP A 103 -9.65 -13.06 13.89
N ILE A 104 -9.53 -12.31 12.79
CA ILE A 104 -8.79 -11.05 12.77
C ILE A 104 -9.41 -10.04 13.75
N SER A 105 -8.54 -9.37 14.51
CA SER A 105 -8.99 -8.41 15.53
C SER A 105 -9.51 -7.11 14.89
N PRO A 106 -10.64 -6.55 15.37
CA PRO A 106 -11.08 -5.21 14.99
C PRO A 106 -10.02 -4.12 15.19
N ASP A 107 -9.18 -4.23 16.22
CA ASP A 107 -8.13 -3.25 16.48
C ASP A 107 -6.96 -3.39 15.50
N TRP A 108 -6.70 -4.61 15.01
CA TRP A 108 -5.75 -4.81 13.92
C TRP A 108 -6.23 -4.12 12.64
N LEU A 109 -7.52 -4.26 12.30
CA LEU A 109 -8.12 -3.59 11.14
C LEU A 109 -8.05 -2.06 11.26
N LYS A 110 -8.34 -1.50 12.44
CA LYS A 110 -8.18 -0.06 12.69
C LYS A 110 -6.72 0.39 12.55
N GLY A 111 -5.78 -0.40 13.04
CA GLY A 111 -4.34 -0.13 12.87
C GLY A 111 -3.96 -0.10 11.39
N LEU A 112 -4.33 -1.12 10.64
CA LEU A 112 -4.13 -1.18 9.18
C LEU A 112 -4.69 0.06 8.48
N ALA A 113 -5.94 0.40 8.78
CA ALA A 113 -6.62 1.57 8.22
C ALA A 113 -5.92 2.89 8.60
N ALA A 114 -5.42 3.04 9.82
CA ALA A 114 -4.67 4.22 10.25
C ALA A 114 -3.34 4.37 9.48
N GLY A 115 -2.65 3.26 9.20
CA GLY A 115 -1.46 3.23 8.37
C GLY A 115 -1.71 3.68 6.93
N LEU A 116 -2.78 3.18 6.34
CA LEU A 116 -3.25 3.59 5.01
C LEU A 116 -3.66 5.07 5.01
N ASP A 117 -4.43 5.52 6.01
CA ASP A 117 -4.96 6.88 6.07
C ASP A 117 -3.85 7.94 6.18
N ALA A 118 -2.81 7.65 6.97
CA ALA A 118 -1.66 8.53 7.10
C ALA A 118 -0.95 8.73 5.76
N LEU A 119 -0.59 7.63 5.08
CA LEU A 119 0.15 7.70 3.82
C LEU A 119 -0.72 8.21 2.65
N GLN A 120 -1.98 7.81 2.56
CA GLN A 120 -2.86 8.32 1.50
C GLN A 120 -3.06 9.84 1.61
N THR A 121 -3.10 10.36 2.85
CA THR A 121 -3.24 11.79 3.12
C THR A 121 -1.97 12.53 2.69
N GLU A 122 -0.79 11.99 3.01
CA GLU A 122 0.50 12.53 2.55
C GLU A 122 0.60 12.53 1.01
N ALA A 123 0.22 11.42 0.37
CA ALA A 123 0.32 11.25 -1.08
C ALA A 123 -0.81 11.95 -1.87
N GLY A 124 -1.84 12.44 -1.20
CA GLY A 124 -3.01 13.04 -1.86
C GLY A 124 -3.83 12.04 -2.67
N VAL A 125 -3.98 10.81 -2.19
CA VAL A 125 -4.81 9.75 -2.78
C VAL A 125 -5.91 9.29 -1.83
N ALA A 126 -6.87 8.53 -2.37
CA ALA A 126 -7.93 7.92 -1.58
C ALA A 126 -8.19 6.47 -2.00
N LEU A 127 -8.68 5.69 -1.05
CA LEU A 127 -9.28 4.39 -1.31
C LEU A 127 -10.57 4.60 -2.10
N VAL A 128 -10.72 3.93 -3.24
CA VAL A 128 -11.91 4.10 -4.08
C VAL A 128 -12.74 2.84 -4.23
N GLY A 129 -12.21 1.69 -3.85
CA GLY A 129 -12.88 0.40 -3.98
C GLY A 129 -12.02 -0.72 -3.45
N GLY A 130 -12.55 -1.93 -3.47
CA GLY A 130 -11.84 -3.06 -2.90
C GLY A 130 -12.69 -4.30 -2.78
N ASP A 131 -12.09 -5.32 -2.18
CA ASP A 131 -12.77 -6.55 -1.82
C ASP A 131 -12.21 -7.08 -0.50
N THR A 132 -13.02 -7.82 0.26
CA THR A 132 -12.55 -8.48 1.48
C THR A 132 -13.07 -9.91 1.55
N THR A 133 -12.13 -10.83 1.71
CA THR A 133 -12.36 -12.27 1.65
C THR A 133 -11.79 -12.96 2.88
N ALA A 134 -12.34 -14.12 3.22
CA ALA A 134 -11.79 -14.96 4.28
C ALA A 134 -10.63 -15.83 3.73
N SER A 135 -9.57 -15.96 4.52
CA SER A 135 -8.36 -16.74 4.23
C SER A 135 -8.10 -17.81 5.29
N GLN A 136 -7.54 -18.94 4.87
CA GLN A 136 -6.95 -19.95 5.77
C GLN A 136 -5.41 -19.88 5.81
N GLY A 137 -4.79 -19.10 4.91
CA GLY A 137 -3.34 -19.06 4.67
C GLY A 137 -2.64 -17.83 5.27
N GLY A 138 -3.24 -17.19 6.27
CA GLY A 138 -2.74 -15.92 6.84
C GLY A 138 -3.29 -14.69 6.11
N ILE A 139 -2.66 -13.54 6.36
CA ILE A 139 -3.07 -12.24 5.82
C ILE A 139 -2.41 -11.99 4.45
N SER A 140 -3.22 -11.65 3.45
CA SER A 140 -2.77 -11.14 2.15
C SER A 140 -3.43 -9.79 1.87
N ILE A 141 -2.63 -8.83 1.41
CA ILE A 141 -3.06 -7.47 1.12
C ILE A 141 -2.60 -7.15 -0.30
N VAL A 142 -3.54 -6.84 -1.17
CA VAL A 142 -3.26 -6.43 -2.55
C VAL A 142 -3.73 -5.00 -2.72
N VAL A 143 -2.83 -4.14 -3.20
CA VAL A 143 -3.15 -2.74 -3.51
C VAL A 143 -3.03 -2.56 -5.02
N THR A 144 -4.09 -2.05 -5.64
CA THR A 144 -4.04 -1.56 -7.03
C THR A 144 -3.94 -0.05 -7.00
N GLY A 145 -2.79 0.48 -7.40
CA GLY A 145 -2.53 1.91 -7.46
C GLY A 145 -2.84 2.48 -8.83
N LEU A 146 -3.50 3.64 -8.85
CA LEU A 146 -3.81 4.41 -10.04
C LEU A 146 -3.01 5.70 -10.02
N GLY A 147 -2.26 5.96 -11.08
CA GLY A 147 -1.46 7.17 -11.26
C GLY A 147 -1.83 7.92 -12.53
N LEU A 148 -1.57 9.22 -12.55
CA LEU A 148 -1.80 10.09 -13.71
C LEU A 148 -0.48 10.63 -14.21
N VAL A 149 -0.33 10.63 -15.54
CA VAL A 149 0.82 11.24 -16.22
C VAL A 149 0.31 11.98 -17.46
N PRO A 150 0.86 13.16 -17.81
CA PRO A 150 0.64 13.76 -19.12
C PRO A 150 0.88 12.76 -20.25
N GLN A 151 0.03 12.79 -21.27
CA GLN A 151 0.10 11.86 -22.39
C GLN A 151 1.51 11.80 -23.00
N GLY A 152 2.04 10.60 -23.18
CA GLY A 152 3.38 10.38 -23.75
C GLY A 152 4.57 10.69 -22.82
N HIS A 153 4.33 11.03 -21.54
CA HIS A 153 5.39 11.32 -20.56
C HIS A 153 5.61 10.20 -19.54
N ALA A 154 4.98 9.04 -19.73
CA ALA A 154 5.22 7.87 -18.89
C ALA A 154 6.66 7.37 -19.06
N VAL A 155 7.40 7.23 -17.96
CA VAL A 155 8.80 6.75 -18.01
C VAL A 155 8.84 5.23 -18.15
N LEU A 156 9.49 4.77 -19.21
CA LEU A 156 9.67 3.34 -19.50
C LEU A 156 11.03 2.85 -19.02
N ARG A 157 11.12 1.55 -18.70
CA ARG A 157 12.42 0.93 -18.37
C ARG A 157 13.35 0.81 -19.60
N LEU A 158 12.76 0.86 -20.79
CA LEU A 158 13.48 0.87 -22.07
C LEU A 158 13.78 2.31 -22.45
N GLY A 159 15.03 2.60 -22.80
CA GLY A 159 15.41 3.94 -23.25
C GLY A 159 16.85 4.34 -22.97
N ALA A 160 17.49 3.69 -21.98
CA ALA A 160 18.87 3.96 -21.60
C ALA A 160 19.87 3.71 -22.75
N LYS A 161 20.86 4.57 -22.89
CA LYS A 161 21.86 4.59 -23.96
C LYS A 161 23.28 4.63 -23.40
N PRO A 162 24.29 4.17 -24.17
CA PRO A 162 25.68 4.41 -23.83
C PRO A 162 25.94 5.91 -23.64
N GLY A 163 26.54 6.27 -22.49
CA GLY A 163 26.78 7.66 -22.10
C GLY A 163 25.82 8.18 -21.02
N ASP A 164 24.70 7.50 -20.77
CA ASP A 164 23.81 7.84 -19.67
C ASP A 164 24.47 7.60 -18.31
N ARG A 165 24.03 8.36 -17.32
CA ARG A 165 24.50 8.25 -15.93
C ARG A 165 23.48 7.52 -15.09
N LEU A 166 23.95 6.60 -14.26
CA LEU A 166 23.12 5.87 -13.31
C LEU A 166 23.07 6.62 -11.98
N TYR A 167 21.86 6.85 -11.48
CA TYR A 167 21.60 7.49 -10.19
C TYR A 167 20.74 6.59 -9.31
N VAL A 168 20.85 6.78 -8.00
CA VAL A 168 19.95 6.19 -7.00
C VAL A 168 19.59 7.27 -5.97
N SER A 169 18.37 7.21 -5.45
CA SER A 169 17.90 8.13 -4.41
C SER A 169 18.02 7.52 -3.02
N GLY A 170 18.31 8.36 -2.02
CA GLY A 170 18.47 7.92 -0.64
C GLY A 170 19.61 6.90 -0.48
N THR A 171 19.33 5.86 0.31
CA THR A 171 20.26 4.83 0.77
C THR A 171 19.75 3.44 0.38
N ILE A 172 20.68 2.50 0.15
CA ILE A 172 20.38 1.11 -0.21
C ILE A 172 20.86 0.20 0.94
N GLY A 173 20.00 -0.71 1.36
CA GLY A 173 20.32 -1.73 2.37
C GLY A 173 19.62 -1.54 3.71
N ASP A 174 19.16 -0.34 4.05
CA ASP A 174 18.57 -0.03 5.37
C ASP A 174 17.42 -0.95 5.76
N ALA A 175 16.46 -1.17 4.85
CA ALA A 175 15.32 -2.05 5.10
C ALA A 175 15.74 -3.51 5.34
N HIS A 176 16.80 -3.97 4.68
CA HIS A 176 17.32 -5.31 4.93
C HIS A 176 17.93 -5.40 6.34
N LEU A 177 18.72 -4.40 6.73
CA LEU A 177 19.30 -4.35 8.08
C LEU A 177 18.19 -4.23 9.14
N GLY A 178 17.14 -3.45 8.90
CA GLY A 178 15.97 -3.35 9.77
C GLY A 178 15.25 -4.68 9.95
N LEU A 179 15.01 -5.42 8.87
CA LEU A 179 14.45 -6.77 8.93
C LEU A 179 15.34 -7.71 9.77
N ARG A 180 16.66 -7.68 9.54
CA ARG A 180 17.62 -8.51 10.28
C ARG A 180 17.62 -8.20 11.77
N LEU A 181 17.50 -6.93 12.16
CA LEU A 181 17.39 -6.51 13.56
C LEU A 181 16.09 -6.99 14.22
N LEU A 182 14.97 -7.02 13.48
CA LEU A 182 13.72 -7.57 13.99
C LEU A 182 13.79 -9.10 14.17
N GLN A 183 14.53 -9.79 13.31
CA GLN A 183 14.73 -11.24 13.39
C GLN A 183 15.75 -11.63 14.47
N ASP A 184 16.79 -10.81 14.67
CA ASP A 184 17.84 -11.02 15.67
C ASP A 184 18.28 -9.68 16.27
N PRO A 185 17.68 -9.28 17.41
CA PRO A 185 18.04 -8.03 18.09
C PRO A 185 19.49 -7.96 18.59
N THR A 186 20.19 -9.09 18.73
CA THR A 186 21.60 -9.13 19.19
C THR A 186 22.57 -8.54 18.16
N LEU A 187 22.12 -8.41 16.91
CA LEU A 187 22.87 -7.76 15.84
C LEU A 187 23.11 -6.28 16.12
N ALA A 188 22.27 -5.62 16.92
CA ALA A 188 22.49 -4.22 17.30
C ALA A 188 23.84 -4.03 18.02
N GLU A 189 24.15 -4.89 18.99
CA GLU A 189 25.43 -4.87 19.71
C GLU A 189 26.58 -5.30 18.79
N THR A 190 26.37 -6.37 18.01
CA THR A 190 27.38 -6.91 17.08
C THR A 190 27.81 -5.87 16.04
N TRP A 191 26.89 -5.04 15.58
CA TRP A 191 27.13 -3.99 14.59
C TRP A 191 27.49 -2.63 15.22
N GLY A 192 27.50 -2.53 16.55
CA GLY A 192 27.80 -1.29 17.27
C GLY A 192 26.76 -0.18 17.03
N LEU A 193 25.50 -0.55 16.82
CA LEU A 193 24.40 0.38 16.55
C LEU A 193 23.89 1.03 17.84
N SER A 194 23.61 2.33 17.77
CA SER A 194 22.86 3.02 18.81
C SER A 194 21.37 2.64 18.75
N GLY A 195 20.62 2.97 19.80
CA GLY A 195 19.16 2.81 19.79
C GLY A 195 18.49 3.61 18.66
N GLU A 196 19.02 4.78 18.31
CA GLU A 196 18.51 5.61 17.22
C GLU A 196 18.74 4.95 15.85
N ASP A 197 19.90 4.33 15.65
CA ASP A 197 20.20 3.59 14.41
C ASP A 197 19.25 2.40 14.24
N VAL A 198 18.97 1.66 15.31
CA VAL A 198 18.03 0.53 15.28
C VAL A 198 16.63 1.02 14.89
N VAL A 199 16.14 2.09 15.53
CA VAL A 199 14.84 2.68 15.20
C VAL A 199 14.81 3.12 13.74
N PHE A 200 15.83 3.83 13.28
CA PHE A 200 15.93 4.27 11.89
C PHE A 200 15.84 3.10 10.91
N LEU A 201 16.66 2.05 11.09
CA LEU A 201 16.70 0.91 10.18
C LEU A 201 15.39 0.10 10.19
N VAL A 202 14.80 -0.12 11.37
CA VAL A 202 13.50 -0.78 11.51
C VAL A 202 12.40 0.01 10.82
N GLU A 203 12.41 1.34 10.93
CA GLU A 203 11.44 2.19 10.23
C GLU A 203 11.64 2.17 8.71
N ARG A 204 12.88 2.11 8.21
CA ARG A 204 13.15 1.93 6.78
C ARG A 204 12.60 0.60 6.24
N TYR A 205 12.54 -0.44 7.07
CA TYR A 205 11.87 -1.69 6.73
C TYR A 205 10.35 -1.60 6.83
N ARG A 206 9.82 -1.06 7.93
CA ARG A 206 8.38 -1.04 8.25
C ARG A 206 7.60 -0.01 7.44
N ARG A 207 8.13 1.20 7.31
CA ARG A 207 7.49 2.36 6.69
C ARG A 207 8.36 2.94 5.58
N PRO A 208 8.54 2.21 4.46
CA PRO A 208 9.29 2.74 3.33
C PRO A 208 8.63 4.02 2.80
N SER A 209 9.46 4.97 2.37
CA SER A 209 9.01 6.28 1.87
C SER A 209 9.05 6.30 0.34
N PRO A 210 7.90 6.31 -0.35
CA PRO A 210 7.87 6.49 -1.80
C PRO A 210 8.42 7.86 -2.19
N ARG A 211 9.15 7.95 -3.30
CA ARG A 211 9.86 9.16 -3.72
C ARG A 211 9.00 10.06 -4.60
N PHE A 212 7.88 10.55 -4.06
CA PHE A 212 6.94 11.42 -4.79
C PHE A 212 7.58 12.71 -5.29
N ASP A 213 8.49 13.27 -4.49
CA ASP A 213 9.29 14.45 -4.78
C ASP A 213 10.18 14.28 -6.02
N LEU A 214 10.57 13.04 -6.33
CA LEU A 214 11.38 12.72 -7.49
C LEU A 214 10.56 12.40 -8.75
N ALA A 215 9.24 12.24 -8.65
CA ALA A 215 8.42 11.84 -9.81
C ALA A 215 8.57 12.83 -10.99
N LEU A 216 8.58 14.14 -10.72
CA LEU A 216 8.82 15.16 -11.74
C LEU A 216 10.24 15.14 -12.30
N LEU A 217 11.25 14.82 -11.48
CA LEU A 217 12.62 14.70 -11.97
C LEU A 217 12.77 13.46 -12.85
N VAL A 218 12.18 12.34 -12.45
CA VAL A 218 12.13 11.11 -13.23
C VAL A 218 11.43 11.38 -14.57
N GLN A 219 10.27 12.03 -14.56
CA GLN A 219 9.54 12.37 -15.79
C GLN A 219 10.36 13.22 -16.78
N ASN A 220 11.17 14.16 -16.28
CA ASN A 220 11.88 15.12 -17.13
C ASN A 220 13.27 14.64 -17.58
N PHE A 221 13.88 13.69 -16.87
CA PHE A 221 15.30 13.35 -17.06
C PHE A 221 15.59 11.84 -17.23
N ALA A 222 14.61 10.96 -17.07
CA ALA A 222 14.79 9.51 -17.26
C ALA A 222 14.45 9.04 -18.68
#